data_AF-V9SGB7-F1
#
_entry.id   AF-V9SGB7-F1
#
_cell.length_a   1.000
_cell.length_b   1.000
_cell.length_c   1.000
_cell.angle_alpha   90.00
_cell.angle_beta   90.00
_cell.angle_gamma   90.00
#
_symmetry.space_group_name_H-M   'P 1'
#
loop_
_entity.id
_entity.type
_entity.pdbx_description
1 polymer ?
#
loop_
_entity_poly.entity_id
_entity_poly.type
_entity_poly.pdbx_seq_one_letter_code
_entity_poly.pdbx_strand_id
1 'polypeptide(L)'
;MTRFRLVIYAFRFRTLVADLQSHVAKGFRIILVLPENEDEKTVLLSKLSKVIHSGTLFYTRTALGPYSGDLLHALGQKHRNGEGYLLLCEQQLPARTWLSTVENGQPEKSIAVNFHSIPDME
;
A
#
# COMPACT_ATOMS: atom_id res chain seq x y z
N MET A 1 -14.79 -22.62 4.52
CA MET A 1 -14.85 -21.14 4.68
C MET A 1 -16.14 -20.77 5.40
N THR A 2 -16.14 -19.93 6.44
CA THR A 2 -17.38 -19.50 7.10
C THR A 2 -17.61 -18.00 6.89
N ARG A 3 -18.85 -17.61 6.58
CA ARG A 3 -19.26 -16.19 6.40
C ARG A 3 -18.84 -15.31 7.60
N PHE A 4 -18.81 -15.91 8.80
CA PHE A 4 -18.38 -15.25 10.03
C PHE A 4 -16.92 -14.76 10.00
N ARG A 5 -15.99 -15.55 9.44
CA ARG A 5 -14.57 -15.15 9.35
C ARG A 5 -14.37 -13.91 8.45
N LEU A 6 -15.09 -13.85 7.33
CA LEU A 6 -15.04 -12.69 6.42
C LEU A 6 -15.57 -11.41 7.09
N VAL A 7 -16.61 -11.54 7.92
CA VAL A 7 -17.16 -10.41 8.69
C VAL A 7 -16.13 -9.91 9.70
N ILE A 8 -15.45 -10.80 10.43
CA ILE A 8 -14.38 -10.41 11.37
C ILE A 8 -13.27 -9.65 10.65
N TYR A 9 -12.79 -10.15 9.51
CA TYR A 9 -11.77 -9.46 8.71
C TYR A 9 -12.25 -8.08 8.26
N ALA A 10 -13.51 -7.99 7.81
CA ALA A 10 -14.10 -6.72 7.39
C ALA A 10 -14.17 -5.70 8.53
N PHE A 11 -14.48 -6.13 9.76
CA PHE A 11 -14.44 -5.27 10.94
C PHE A 11 -13.01 -4.87 11.31
N ARG A 12 -12.06 -5.82 11.30
CA ARG A 12 -10.65 -5.56 11.63
C ARG A 12 -10.03 -4.50 10.71
N PHE A 13 -10.33 -4.56 9.41
CA PHE A 13 -9.77 -3.62 8.44
C PHE A 13 -10.49 -2.28 8.38
N ARG A 14 -11.61 -2.09 9.10
CA ARG A 14 -12.42 -0.86 8.99
C ARG A 14 -11.62 0.39 9.31
N THR A 15 -10.95 0.42 10.46
CA THR A 15 -10.17 1.58 10.91
C THR A 15 -8.97 1.81 10.00
N LEU A 16 -8.22 0.73 9.70
CA LEU A 16 -7.07 0.79 8.78
C LEU A 16 -7.46 1.41 7.43
N VAL A 17 -8.54 0.94 6.81
CA VAL A 17 -8.98 1.41 5.50
C VAL A 17 -9.39 2.89 5.54
N ALA A 18 -10.07 3.32 6.61
CA ALA A 18 -10.44 4.72 6.79
C ALA A 18 -9.21 5.63 6.99
N ASP A 19 -8.24 5.18 7.78
CA ASP A 19 -7.00 5.91 8.01
C ASP A 19 -6.20 6.05 6.72
N LEU A 20 -6.02 4.95 5.98
CA LEU A 20 -5.32 4.95 4.69
C LEU A 20 -5.98 5.92 3.69
N GLN A 21 -7.31 5.89 3.59
CA GLN A 21 -8.06 6.82 2.75
C GLN A 21 -7.81 8.28 3.15
N SER A 22 -7.87 8.59 4.45
CA SER A 22 -7.65 9.93 4.96
C SER A 22 -6.23 10.45 4.67
N HIS A 23 -5.22 9.60 4.86
CA HIS A 23 -3.83 9.96 4.59
C HIS A 23 -3.58 10.17 3.09
N VAL A 24 -4.08 9.29 2.21
CA VAL A 24 -3.98 9.48 0.76
C VAL A 24 -4.65 10.79 0.33
N ALA A 25 -5.83 11.11 0.87
CA ALA A 25 -6.54 12.36 0.57
C ALA A 25 -5.76 13.62 1.03
N LYS A 26 -4.91 13.50 2.06
CA LYS A 26 -4.02 14.57 2.53
C LYS A 26 -2.70 14.65 1.76
N GLY A 27 -2.50 13.81 0.74
CA GLY A 27 -1.28 13.79 -0.07
C GLY A 27 -0.18 12.86 0.44
N PHE A 28 -0.47 11.97 1.40
CA PHE A 28 0.53 11.00 1.87
C PHE A 28 0.73 9.88 0.85
N ARG A 29 1.98 9.40 0.77
CA ARG A 29 2.39 8.29 -0.08
C ARG A 29 2.62 7.08 0.79
N ILE A 30 1.82 6.06 0.56
CA ILE A 30 1.73 4.94 1.47
C ILE A 30 2.15 3.68 0.73
N ILE A 31 2.95 2.85 1.39
CA ILE A 31 3.26 1.50 0.96
C ILE A 31 2.72 0.52 2.00
N LEU A 32 1.96 -0.47 1.53
CA LEU A 32 1.28 -1.45 2.36
C LEU A 32 1.62 -2.85 1.88
N VAL A 33 2.14 -3.67 2.79
CA VAL A 33 2.27 -5.11 2.53
C VAL A 33 0.95 -5.80 2.82
N LEU A 34 0.45 -6.54 1.85
CA LEU A 34 -0.79 -7.29 1.96
C LEU A 34 -0.62 -8.50 2.89
N PRO A 35 -1.69 -8.94 3.57
CA PRO A 35 -1.67 -10.18 4.33
C PRO A 35 -1.33 -11.38 3.45
N GLU A 36 -0.57 -12.33 4.00
CA GLU A 36 -0.28 -13.61 3.33
C GLU A 36 -1.53 -14.50 3.22
N ASN A 37 -2.47 -14.36 4.16
CA ASN A 37 -3.74 -15.07 4.09
C ASN A 37 -4.60 -14.52 2.94
N GLU A 38 -4.89 -15.38 1.97
CA GLU A 38 -5.66 -15.03 0.76
C GLU A 38 -7.06 -14.47 1.04
N ASP A 39 -7.76 -14.99 2.07
CA ASP A 39 -9.09 -14.50 2.44
C ASP A 39 -9.01 -13.08 3.01
N GLU A 40 -8.06 -12.84 3.91
CA GLU A 40 -7.80 -11.51 4.48
C GLU A 40 -7.40 -10.51 3.40
N LYS A 41 -6.48 -10.92 2.50
CA LYS A 41 -6.03 -10.12 1.36
C LYS A 41 -7.19 -9.74 0.46
N THR A 42 -8.05 -10.69 0.10
CA THR A 42 -9.22 -10.45 -0.76
C THR A 42 -10.19 -9.46 -0.11
N VAL A 43 -10.48 -9.61 1.18
CA VAL A 43 -11.35 -8.68 1.92
C VAL A 43 -10.76 -7.28 1.98
N LEU A 44 -9.46 -7.16 2.26
CA LEU A 44 -8.76 -5.88 2.33
C LEU A 44 -8.74 -5.17 0.98
N LEU A 45 -8.36 -5.87 -0.10
CA LEU A 45 -8.37 -5.35 -1.46
C LEU A 45 -9.75 -4.84 -1.87
N SER A 46 -10.79 -5.62 -1.60
CA SER A 46 -12.18 -5.25 -1.90
C SER A 46 -12.63 -3.99 -1.15
N LYS A 47 -12.12 -3.77 0.06
CA LYS A 47 -12.44 -2.55 0.82
C LYS A 47 -11.66 -1.35 0.30
N LEU A 48 -10.36 -1.49 0.07
CA LEU A 48 -9.52 -0.40 -0.42
C LEU A 48 -9.98 0.13 -1.78
N SER A 49 -10.30 -0.77 -2.71
CA SER A 49 -10.76 -0.39 -4.05
C SER A 49 -12.10 0.34 -4.07
N LYS A 50 -12.91 0.24 -3.01
CA LYS A 50 -14.18 0.97 -2.86
C LYS A 50 -14.00 2.39 -2.35
N VAL A 51 -12.91 2.68 -1.62
CA VAL A 51 -12.73 3.96 -0.92
C VAL A 51 -11.60 4.80 -1.49
N ILE A 52 -10.60 4.18 -2.14
CA ILE A 52 -9.47 4.85 -2.76
C ILE A 52 -9.71 4.90 -4.27
N HIS A 53 -9.55 6.08 -4.86
CA HIS A 53 -9.71 6.29 -6.30
C HIS A 53 -8.73 5.41 -7.08
N SER A 54 -9.20 4.80 -8.18
CA SER A 54 -8.41 3.87 -9.00
C SER A 54 -7.09 4.46 -9.49
N GLY A 55 -7.03 5.77 -9.76
CA GLY A 55 -5.80 6.48 -10.15
C GLY A 55 -4.81 6.75 -9.02
N THR A 56 -5.11 6.35 -7.79
CA THR A 56 -4.27 6.53 -6.59
C THR A 56 -3.99 5.21 -5.86
N LEU A 57 -4.50 4.10 -6.38
CA LEU A 57 -4.29 2.75 -5.85
C LEU A 57 -3.43 1.96 -6.83
N PHE A 58 -2.21 1.63 -6.43
CA PHE A 58 -1.27 0.85 -7.21
C PHE A 58 -1.04 -0.51 -6.57
N TYR A 59 -0.66 -1.47 -7.39
CA TYR A 59 -0.41 -2.83 -6.93
C TYR A 59 0.79 -3.42 -7.66
N THR A 60 1.64 -4.11 -6.91
CA THR A 60 2.79 -4.84 -7.44
C THR A 60 2.99 -6.16 -6.73
N ARG A 61 3.42 -7.16 -7.50
CA ARG A 61 3.87 -8.47 -7.00
C ARG A 61 5.39 -8.59 -7.00
N THR A 62 6.08 -7.69 -7.70
CA THR A 62 7.50 -7.82 -8.02
C THR A 62 8.31 -6.74 -7.33
N ALA A 63 9.60 -7.06 -7.12
CA ALA A 63 10.58 -6.08 -6.69
C ALA A 63 10.75 -4.99 -7.77
N LEU A 64 11.19 -3.81 -7.34
CA LEU A 64 11.62 -2.75 -8.24
C LEU A 64 12.77 -3.26 -9.13
N GLY A 65 12.62 -3.15 -10.44
CA GLY A 65 13.60 -3.63 -11.39
C GLY A 65 13.31 -3.21 -12.84
N PRO A 66 13.97 -3.83 -13.83
CA PRO A 66 13.88 -3.43 -15.24
C PRO A 66 12.47 -3.39 -15.81
N TYR A 67 11.57 -4.25 -15.32
CA TYR A 67 10.17 -4.34 -15.78
C TYR A 67 9.21 -3.45 -15.01
N SER A 68 9.71 -2.64 -14.08
CA SER A 68 8.92 -1.76 -13.21
C SER A 68 8.66 -0.37 -13.81
N GLY A 69 9.10 -0.12 -15.04
CA GLY A 69 9.13 1.21 -15.67
C GLY A 69 7.77 1.93 -15.65
N ASP A 70 6.69 1.23 -16.01
CA ASP A 70 5.35 1.84 -16.07
C ASP A 70 4.86 2.26 -14.69
N LEU A 71 5.02 1.40 -13.68
CA LEU A 71 4.64 1.70 -12.31
C LEU A 71 5.52 2.80 -11.74
N LEU A 72 6.84 2.73 -11.93
CA LEU A 72 7.77 3.76 -11.49
C LEU A 72 7.43 5.13 -12.10
N HIS A 73 7.11 5.16 -13.39
CA HIS A 73 6.67 6.37 -14.07
C HIS A 73 5.35 6.89 -13.48
N ALA A 74 4.36 6.03 -13.24
CA ALA A 74 3.08 6.42 -12.65
C ALA A 74 3.27 7.01 -11.24
N LEU A 75 4.10 6.39 -10.40
CA LEU A 75 4.42 6.93 -9.07
C LEU A 75 5.16 8.27 -9.16
N GLY A 76 6.10 8.40 -10.09
CA GLY A 76 6.81 9.65 -10.34
C GLY A 76 5.89 10.80 -10.78
N GLN A 77 4.84 10.52 -11.55
CA GLN A 77 3.81 11.52 -11.85
C GLN A 77 3.09 12.00 -10.59
N LYS A 78 2.74 11.09 -9.68
CA LYS A 78 2.13 11.45 -8.40
C LYS A 78 3.06 12.30 -7.54
N HIS A 79 4.34 11.97 -7.49
CA HIS A 79 5.34 12.78 -6.79
C HIS A 79 5.42 14.20 -7.33
N ARG A 80 5.48 14.36 -8.66
CA ARG A 80 5.55 15.69 -9.29
C ARG A 80 4.31 16.54 -9.03
N ASN A 81 3.15 15.91 -8.95
CA ASN A 81 1.89 16.60 -8.68
C ASN A 81 1.63 16.82 -7.17
N GLY A 82 2.48 16.30 -6.29
CA GLY A 82 2.24 16.32 -4.84
C GLY A 82 1.02 15.52 -4.41
N GLU A 83 0.63 14.52 -5.20
CA GLU A 83 -0.55 13.68 -4.97
C GLU A 83 -0.23 12.49 -4.08
N GLY A 84 -1.14 12.18 -3.17
CA GLY A 84 -1.08 10.98 -2.35
C GLY A 84 -1.46 9.73 -3.14
N TYR A 85 -0.92 8.59 -2.73
CA TYR A 85 -1.27 7.29 -3.30
C TYR A 85 -1.00 6.17 -2.32
N LEU A 86 -1.58 5.00 -2.61
CA LEU A 86 -1.33 3.76 -1.90
C LEU A 86 -0.73 2.73 -2.87
N LEU A 87 0.49 2.28 -2.59
CA LEU A 87 1.15 1.17 -3.26
C LEU A 87 0.97 -0.11 -2.45
N LEU A 88 0.28 -1.08 -3.02
CA LEU A 88 0.05 -2.40 -2.44
C LEU A 88 1.12 -3.37 -2.93
N CYS A 89 1.76 -4.07 -1.99
CA CYS A 89 2.76 -5.09 -2.29
C CYS A 89 2.31 -6.45 -1.76
N GLU A 90 2.41 -7.50 -2.57
CA GLU A 90 2.04 -8.85 -2.12
C GLU A 90 2.98 -9.42 -1.07
N GLN A 91 4.26 -9.07 -1.13
CA GLN A 91 5.30 -9.71 -0.32
C GLN A 91 6.21 -8.66 0.29
N GLN A 92 6.70 -8.95 1.50
CA GLN A 92 7.61 -8.09 2.27
C GLN A 92 8.90 -7.78 1.50
N LEU A 93 9.56 -8.81 0.98
CA LEU A 93 10.88 -8.68 0.35
C LEU A 93 10.83 -7.77 -0.89
N PRO A 94 9.92 -7.99 -1.87
CA PRO A 94 9.65 -7.03 -2.92
C PRO A 94 9.31 -5.63 -2.42
N ALA A 95 8.41 -5.49 -1.44
CA ALA A 95 7.98 -4.19 -0.94
C ALA A 95 9.14 -3.31 -0.46
N ARG A 96 10.16 -3.92 0.16
CA ARG A 96 11.36 -3.20 0.63
C ARG A 96 12.09 -2.46 -0.49
N THR A 97 12.16 -3.05 -1.67
CA THR A 97 12.82 -2.43 -2.83
C THR A 97 12.11 -1.18 -3.34
N TRP A 98 10.84 -0.99 -2.97
CA TRP A 98 10.03 0.17 -3.34
C TRP A 98 10.02 1.28 -2.28
N LEU A 99 10.56 1.05 -1.08
CA LEU A 99 10.48 2.00 0.03
C LEU A 99 11.09 3.35 -0.33
N SER A 100 12.32 3.37 -0.83
CA SER A 100 13.01 4.59 -1.23
C SER A 100 12.30 5.35 -2.34
N THR A 101 11.68 4.63 -3.28
CA THR A 101 10.82 5.21 -4.32
C THR A 101 9.58 5.87 -3.73
N VAL A 102 8.95 5.26 -2.73
CA VAL A 102 7.74 5.83 -2.10
C VAL A 102 8.08 7.02 -1.20
N GLU A 103 9.18 6.93 -0.45
CA GLU A 103 9.71 8.02 0.36
C GLU A 103 10.10 9.22 -0.50
N ASN A 104 10.85 8.98 -1.58
CA ASN A 104 11.34 9.98 -2.53
C ASN A 104 11.90 11.24 -1.85
N GLY A 105 12.72 11.05 -0.80
CA GLY A 105 13.36 12.13 -0.04
C GLY A 105 12.42 13.00 0.80
N GLN A 106 11.19 12.55 1.05
CA GLN A 106 10.17 13.26 1.83
C GLN A 106 9.49 12.32 2.84
N PRO A 107 10.25 11.83 3.85
CA PRO A 107 9.77 10.87 4.84
C PRO A 107 8.57 11.38 5.66
N GLU A 108 8.44 12.68 5.86
CA GLU A 108 7.34 13.30 6.59
C GLU A 108 5.97 13.15 5.90
N LYS A 109 5.96 12.78 4.63
CA LYS A 109 4.76 12.51 3.82
C LYS A 109 4.66 11.05 3.37
N SER A 110 5.45 10.16 3.97
CA SER A 110 5.54 8.77 3.54
C SER A 110 5.29 7.82 4.70
N ILE A 111 4.48 6.79 4.44
CA ILE A 111 4.05 5.84 5.48
C ILE A 111 4.25 4.41 4.98
N ALA A 112 4.90 3.59 5.80
CA ALA A 112 5.04 2.16 5.59
C ALA A 112 4.15 1.40 6.56
N VAL A 113 3.25 0.55 6.05
CA VAL A 113 2.26 -0.19 6.85
C VAL A 113 2.46 -1.69 6.70
N ASN A 114 2.27 -2.42 7.81
CA ASN A 114 2.42 -3.88 7.91
C ASN A 114 3.82 -4.42 7.63
N PHE A 115 4.87 -3.62 7.80
CA PHE A 115 6.26 -4.10 7.81
C PHE A 115 6.55 -4.67 9.21
N HIS A 116 6.20 -5.94 9.44
CA HIS A 116 6.24 -6.57 10.77
C HIS A 116 7.65 -6.79 11.33
N SER A 117 8.69 -6.49 10.57
CA SER A 117 10.06 -6.43 11.06
C SER A 117 10.84 -5.54 10.10
N ILE A 118 10.94 -4.25 10.42
CA ILE A 118 12.09 -3.47 9.99
C ILE A 118 13.14 -3.83 11.05
N PRO A 119 14.14 -4.68 10.76
CA PRO A 119 15.31 -4.68 11.63
C PRO A 119 15.82 -3.25 11.59
N ASP A 120 15.98 -2.64 12.77
CA ASP A 120 16.67 -1.36 12.88
C ASP A 120 17.92 -1.45 12.00
N MET A 121 18.03 -0.56 11.03
CA MET A 121 19.26 -0.41 10.28
C MET A 121 20.30 0.08 11.29
N GLU A 122 21.05 -0.85 11.88
CA GLU A 122 22.35 -0.56 12.52
C GLU A 122 23.34 0.00 11.48
#